data_AF-A0A6M4P5H5-F1
#
_entry.id   AF-A0A6M4P5H5-F1
#
_cell.length_a   1.000
_cell.length_b   1.000
_cell.length_c   1.000
_cell.angle_alpha   90.00
_cell.angle_beta   90.00
_cell.angle_gamma   90.00
#
_symmetry.space_group_name_H-M   'P 1'
#
loop_
_entity.id
_entity.type
_entity.pdbx_description
1 polymer ?
#
loop_
_entity_poly.entity_id
_entity_poly.type
_entity_poly.pdbx_seq_one_letter_code
_entity_poly.pdbx_strand_id
1 'polypeptide(L)'
;MLILIILLIASFFFPPLWIAFGIYLLFYILSAKNRRKIHVENAILSLIRTGNTDTVNFQNLYYEPVQKYAIEQGAEVQWGERSNPANDHMSFFLKVDDEEYQVFIHKEHDGSVSISADPKYTMEKIVYRDRQRLENLLKEMQKDSR
;
A
#
# COMPACT_ATOMS: atom_id res chain seq x y z
N MET A 1 32.72 -4.24 38.31
CA MET A 1 33.49 -5.44 37.92
C MET A 1 32.90 -6.72 38.52
N LEU A 2 32.75 -6.83 39.84
CA LEU A 2 32.20 -8.03 40.52
C LEU A 2 30.76 -8.39 40.07
N ILE A 3 29.90 -7.39 39.91
CA ILE A 3 28.51 -7.56 39.41
C ILE A 3 28.47 -8.11 37.97
N LEU A 4 29.36 -7.64 37.10
CA LEU A 4 29.44 -8.12 35.71
C LEU A 4 29.91 -9.58 35.64
N ILE A 5 30.83 -9.99 36.52
CA ILE A 5 31.32 -11.37 36.61
C ILE A 5 30.23 -12.31 37.13
N ILE A 6 29.47 -11.91 38.15
CA ILE A 6 28.35 -12.69 38.69
C ILE A 6 27.25 -12.85 37.63
N LEU A 7 26.92 -11.78 36.89
CA LEU A 7 25.97 -11.84 35.76
C LEU A 7 26.44 -12.75 34.63
N LEU A 8 27.75 -12.80 34.36
CA LEU A 8 28.35 -13.64 33.32
C LEU A 8 28.41 -15.13 33.73
N ILE A 9 28.59 -15.42 35.02
CA ILE A 9 28.50 -16.79 35.55
C ILE A 9 27.04 -17.24 35.60
N ALA A 10 26.12 -16.38 36.05
CA ALA A 10 24.69 -16.67 36.02
C ALA A 10 24.19 -16.88 34.59
N SER A 11 24.71 -16.13 33.60
CA SER A 11 24.35 -16.33 32.20
C SER A 11 24.79 -17.70 31.67
N PHE A 12 25.93 -18.19 32.13
CA PHE A 12 26.46 -19.52 31.76
C PHE A 12 25.65 -20.68 32.36
N PHE A 13 25.03 -20.50 33.53
CA PHE A 13 24.25 -21.54 34.22
C PHE A 13 22.79 -21.64 33.78
N PHE A 14 22.29 -20.68 33.01
CA PHE A 14 20.97 -20.75 32.39
C PHE A 14 21.02 -20.69 30.85
N PRO A 15 21.75 -21.59 30.15
CA PRO A 15 21.74 -21.66 28.69
C PRO A 15 20.32 -21.72 28.07
N PRO A 16 19.34 -22.44 28.67
CA PRO A 16 17.97 -22.46 28.17
C PRO A 16 17.28 -21.08 28.17
N LEU A 17 17.59 -20.21 29.14
CA LEU A 17 16.97 -18.87 29.20
C LEU A 17 17.46 -17.96 28.07
N TRP A 18 18.73 -18.04 27.68
CA TRP A 18 19.24 -17.26 26.53
C TRP A 18 18.65 -17.72 25.22
N ILE A 19 18.49 -19.03 25.06
CA ILE A 19 17.85 -19.61 23.89
C ILE A 19 16.38 -19.19 23.85
N ALA A 20 15.65 -19.27 24.97
CA ALA A 20 14.27 -18.81 25.06
C ALA A 20 14.14 -17.30 24.78
N PHE A 21 15.06 -16.49 25.32
CA PHE A 21 15.10 -15.06 25.05
C PHE A 21 15.41 -14.75 23.59
N GLY A 22 16.36 -15.46 22.98
CA GLY A 22 16.69 -15.34 21.56
C GLY A 22 15.52 -15.72 20.66
N ILE A 23 14.85 -16.83 20.95
CA ILE A 23 13.62 -17.26 20.25
C ILE A 23 12.51 -16.22 20.41
N TYR A 24 12.32 -15.70 21.62
CA TYR A 24 11.32 -14.66 21.91
C TYR A 24 11.63 -13.36 21.15
N LEU A 25 12.88 -12.93 21.13
CA LEU A 25 13.32 -11.75 20.39
C LEU A 25 13.12 -11.93 18.88
N LEU A 26 13.45 -13.11 18.36
CA LEU A 26 13.24 -13.45 16.96
C LEU A 26 11.75 -13.44 16.60
N PHE A 27 10.91 -14.06 17.44
CA PHE A 27 9.46 -14.06 17.29
C PHE A 27 8.90 -12.64 17.32
N TYR A 28 9.38 -11.79 18.22
CA TYR A 28 8.97 -10.39 18.32
C TYR A 28 9.30 -9.61 17.05
N ILE A 29 10.51 -9.77 16.50
CA ILE A 29 10.93 -9.11 15.25
C ILE A 29 10.08 -9.58 14.06
N LEU A 30 9.87 -10.90 13.93
CA LEU A 30 9.01 -11.47 12.90
C LEU A 30 7.56 -10.97 13.00
N SER A 31 7.01 -10.96 14.22
CA SER A 31 5.64 -10.52 14.49
C SER A 31 5.47 -9.03 14.21
N ALA A 32 6.46 -8.19 14.53
CA ALA A 32 6.43 -6.76 14.24
C ALA A 32 6.39 -6.46 12.73
N LYS A 33 7.10 -7.23 11.91
CA LYS A 33 7.05 -7.08 10.44
C LYS A 33 5.66 -7.42 9.89
N ASN A 34 5.06 -8.50 10.37
CA ASN A 34 3.71 -8.91 9.95
C ASN A 34 2.64 -7.89 10.33
N ARG A 35 2.73 -7.28 11.52
CA ARG A 35 1.74 -6.28 11.97
C ARG A 35 1.70 -5.06 11.05
N ARG A 36 2.85 -4.57 10.59
CA ARG A 36 2.91 -3.41 9.68
C ARG A 36 2.30 -3.73 8.33
N LYS A 37 2.57 -4.92 7.79
CA LYS A 37 2.01 -5.39 6.53
C LYS A 37 0.48 -5.45 6.59
N ILE A 38 -0.05 -6.09 7.63
CA ILE A 38 -1.50 -6.23 7.87
C ILE A 38 -2.15 -4.85 7.99
N HIS A 39 -1.49 -3.88 8.62
CA HIS A 39 -2.03 -2.53 8.77
C HIS A 39 -2.18 -1.80 7.42
N VAL A 40 -1.19 -1.92 6.53
CA VAL A 40 -1.26 -1.37 5.16
C VAL A 40 -2.36 -2.07 4.35
N GLU A 41 -2.39 -3.39 4.38
CA GLU A 41 -3.40 -4.19 3.68
C GLU A 41 -4.82 -3.85 4.12
N ASN A 42 -5.05 -3.75 5.44
CA ASN A 42 -6.35 -3.36 5.97
C ASN A 42 -6.76 -1.95 5.56
N ALA A 43 -5.82 -1.01 5.46
CA ALA A 43 -6.11 0.35 5.00
C ALA A 43 -6.61 0.34 3.54
N ILE A 44 -5.90 -0.39 2.66
CA ILE A 44 -6.26 -0.51 1.23
C ILE A 44 -7.60 -1.24 1.08
N LEU A 45 -7.79 -2.36 1.77
CA LEU A 45 -9.05 -3.09 1.75
C LEU A 45 -10.21 -2.27 2.31
N SER A 46 -9.96 -1.42 3.31
CA SER A 46 -10.99 -0.52 3.83
C SER A 46 -11.45 0.48 2.78
N LEU A 47 -10.52 1.08 2.01
CA LEU A 47 -10.86 1.99 0.91
C LEU A 47 -11.73 1.29 -0.14
N ILE A 48 -11.29 0.12 -0.58
CA ILE A 48 -12.01 -0.70 -1.56
C ILE A 48 -13.42 -1.04 -1.07
N ARG A 49 -13.55 -1.50 0.17
CA ARG A 49 -14.86 -1.86 0.78
C ARG A 49 -15.78 -0.66 0.96
N THR A 50 -15.23 0.52 1.24
CA THR A 50 -16.03 1.76 1.30
C THR A 50 -16.50 2.24 -0.07
N GLY A 51 -15.95 1.68 -1.16
CA GLY A 51 -16.23 2.14 -2.52
C GLY A 51 -15.75 3.56 -2.78
N ASN A 52 -14.80 4.05 -1.97
CA ASN A 52 -14.26 5.39 -2.12
C ASN A 52 -13.09 5.36 -3.10
N THR A 53 -13.30 5.93 -4.28
CA THR A 53 -12.29 6.09 -5.32
C THR A 53 -11.41 7.30 -5.10
N ASP A 54 -11.79 8.20 -4.18
CA ASP A 54 -11.01 9.40 -3.91
C ASP A 54 -9.68 9.05 -3.23
N THR A 55 -8.67 9.88 -3.48
CA THR A 55 -7.38 9.80 -2.81
C THR A 55 -7.53 10.11 -1.32
N VAL A 56 -7.18 9.16 -0.47
CA VAL A 56 -7.20 9.30 0.99
C VAL A 56 -5.79 9.38 1.54
N ASN A 57 -5.52 10.43 2.32
CA ASN A 57 -4.26 10.59 3.03
C ASN A 57 -4.30 9.81 4.36
N PHE A 58 -3.31 8.93 4.54
CA PHE A 58 -3.07 8.19 5.76
C PHE A 58 -1.84 8.73 6.50
N GLN A 59 -2.08 9.60 7.48
CA GLN A 59 -1.04 10.14 8.37
C GLN A 59 -0.39 9.06 9.25
N ASN A 60 -1.08 7.94 9.48
CA ASN A 60 -0.60 6.82 10.28
C ASN A 60 0.14 5.75 9.46
N LEU A 61 0.28 5.94 8.14
CA LEU A 61 1.05 5.06 7.27
C LEU A 61 2.36 5.74 6.89
N TYR A 62 3.46 5.02 7.16
CA TYR A 62 4.77 5.43 6.69
C TYR A 62 5.00 4.91 5.27
N TYR A 63 5.63 5.73 4.43
CA TYR A 63 5.91 5.39 3.04
C TYR A 63 6.70 4.09 2.85
N GLU A 64 7.76 3.85 3.63
CA GLU A 64 8.63 2.69 3.44
C GLU A 64 7.89 1.34 3.63
N PRO A 65 7.09 1.12 4.70
CA PRO A 65 6.22 -0.05 4.79
C PRO A 65 5.25 -0.23 3.62
N VAL A 66 4.65 0.86 3.14
CA VAL A 66 3.69 0.81 2.02
C VAL A 66 4.42 0.48 0.71
N GLN A 67 5.60 1.06 0.49
CA GLN A 67 6.45 0.75 -0.65
C GLN A 67 6.83 -0.74 -0.69
N LYS A 68 7.28 -1.30 0.44
CA LYS A 68 7.61 -2.73 0.53
C LYS A 68 6.39 -3.60 0.24
N TYR A 69 5.23 -3.25 0.79
CA TYR A 69 3.98 -3.95 0.50
C TYR A 69 3.64 -3.90 -0.98
N ALA A 70 3.69 -2.73 -1.60
CA ALA A 70 3.38 -2.55 -3.01
C ALA A 70 4.30 -3.38 -3.91
N ILE A 71 5.61 -3.35 -3.65
CA ILE A 71 6.59 -4.17 -4.40
C ILE A 71 6.31 -5.66 -4.22
N GLU A 72 5.92 -6.12 -3.03
CA GLU A 72 5.52 -7.52 -2.79
C GLU A 72 4.27 -7.92 -3.59
N GLN A 73 3.38 -6.96 -3.92
CA GLN A 73 2.22 -7.16 -4.79
C GLN A 73 2.54 -7.00 -6.29
N GLY A 74 3.81 -6.79 -6.65
CA GLY A 74 4.24 -6.61 -8.03
C GLY A 74 4.13 -5.17 -8.55
N ALA A 75 4.07 -4.17 -7.66
CA ALA A 75 4.10 -2.76 -8.07
C ALA A 75 5.40 -2.41 -8.79
N GLU A 76 5.27 -1.64 -9.87
CA GLU A 76 6.39 -0.94 -10.48
C GLU A 76 6.53 0.43 -9.82
N VAL A 77 7.72 0.71 -9.28
CA VAL A 77 8.03 2.00 -8.67
C VAL A 77 8.39 3.00 -9.77
N GLN A 78 7.54 4.00 -9.96
CA GLN A 78 7.86 5.15 -10.79
C GLN A 78 8.47 6.21 -9.89
N TRP A 79 9.80 6.21 -9.87
CA TRP A 79 10.57 7.23 -9.18
C TRP A 79 10.28 8.57 -9.84
N GLY A 80 9.95 9.57 -9.03
CA GLY A 80 9.78 10.93 -9.52
C GLY A 80 11.10 11.46 -10.11
N GLU A 81 11.06 12.71 -10.57
CA GLU A 81 12.28 13.43 -10.90
C GLU A 81 13.25 13.37 -9.71
N ARG A 82 14.53 13.02 -9.94
CA ARG A 82 15.55 12.85 -8.88
C ARG A 82 15.69 14.07 -7.95
N SER A 83 15.25 15.23 -8.41
CA SER A 83 15.19 16.51 -7.69
C SER A 83 14.06 16.61 -6.67
N ASN A 84 13.01 15.79 -6.75
CA ASN A 84 11.88 15.82 -5.83
C ASN A 84 11.35 14.41 -5.50
N PRO A 85 11.93 13.72 -4.48
CA PRO A 85 11.45 12.42 -4.01
C PRO A 85 10.07 12.46 -3.34
N ALA A 86 9.40 13.63 -3.26
CA ALA A 86 7.98 13.72 -2.93
C ALA A 86 7.07 13.37 -4.13
N ASN A 87 7.63 13.18 -5.34
CA ASN A 87 6.86 12.77 -6.51
C ASN A 87 6.90 11.25 -6.76
N ASP A 88 7.46 10.48 -5.84
CA ASP A 88 7.46 9.03 -5.98
C ASP A 88 6.03 8.50 -5.94
N HIS A 89 5.68 7.73 -6.96
CA HIS A 89 4.37 7.10 -7.08
C HIS A 89 4.54 5.63 -7.44
N MET A 90 3.62 4.83 -6.92
CA MET A 90 3.56 3.40 -7.16
C MET A 90 2.15 3.04 -7.56
N SER A 91 2.02 2.08 -8.47
CA SER A 91 0.74 1.46 -8.75
C SER A 91 0.88 -0.03 -8.90
N PHE A 92 -0.16 -0.75 -8.50
CA PHE A 92 -0.27 -2.20 -8.69
C PHE A 92 -1.74 -2.60 -8.81
N PHE A 93 -1.96 -3.81 -9.29
CA PHE A 93 -3.29 -4.40 -9.35
C PHE A 93 -3.50 -5.31 -8.13
N LEU A 94 -4.64 -5.15 -7.47
CA LEU A 94 -5.06 -5.95 -6.34
C LEU A 94 -6.41 -6.59 -6.65
N LYS A 95 -6.50 -7.92 -6.50
CA LYS A 95 -7.76 -8.65 -6.68
C LYS A 95 -8.48 -8.76 -5.33
N VAL A 96 -9.72 -8.25 -5.25
CA VAL A 96 -10.59 -8.28 -4.07
C VAL A 96 -11.98 -8.76 -4.50
N ASP A 97 -12.50 -9.82 -3.88
CA ASP A 97 -13.85 -10.35 -4.15
C ASP A 97 -14.18 -10.53 -5.65
N ASP A 98 -13.24 -11.14 -6.37
CA ASP A 98 -13.25 -11.36 -7.84
C ASP A 98 -13.18 -10.12 -8.74
N GLU A 99 -13.10 -8.92 -8.17
CA GLU A 99 -12.84 -7.68 -8.89
C GLU A 99 -11.37 -7.27 -8.79
N GLU A 100 -10.85 -6.67 -9.87
CA GLU A 100 -9.47 -6.16 -9.93
C GLU A 100 -9.47 -4.64 -9.75
N TYR A 101 -8.69 -4.17 -8.78
CA TYR A 101 -8.53 -2.77 -8.43
C TYR A 101 -7.12 -2.31 -8.79
N GLN A 102 -7.01 -1.15 -9.44
CA GLN A 102 -5.76 -0.45 -9.60
C GLN A 102 -5.56 0.45 -8.37
N VAL A 103 -4.55 0.12 -7.56
CA VAL A 103 -4.19 0.88 -6.37
C VAL A 103 -3.07 1.84 -6.73
N PHE A 104 -3.25 3.12 -6.43
CA PHE A 104 -2.23 4.15 -6.55
C PHE A 104 -1.75 4.58 -5.17
N ILE A 105 -0.45 4.73 -5.03
CA ILE A 105 0.20 5.19 -3.81
C ILE A 105 1.06 6.39 -4.16
N HIS A 106 0.90 7.46 -3.40
CA HIS A 106 1.69 8.67 -3.50
C HIS A 106 2.35 8.98 -2.16
N LYS A 107 3.62 9.38 -2.21
CA LYS A 107 4.33 9.87 -1.03
C LYS A 107 4.04 11.35 -0.84
N GLU A 108 3.57 11.73 0.34
CA GLU A 108 3.35 13.13 0.66
C GLU A 108 4.63 13.81 1.15
N HIS A 109 4.66 15.14 1.08
CA HIS A 109 5.83 15.95 1.47
C HIS A 109 6.21 15.80 2.96
N ASP A 110 5.24 15.50 3.83
CA ASP A 110 5.43 15.25 5.25
C ASP A 110 5.88 13.79 5.56
N GLY A 111 6.01 12.95 4.54
CA GLY A 111 6.36 11.54 4.67
C GLY A 111 5.16 10.60 4.93
N SER A 112 3.94 11.15 4.98
CA SER A 112 2.70 10.38 4.98
C SER A 112 2.44 9.80 3.58
N VAL A 113 1.35 9.02 3.47
CA VAL A 113 1.01 8.30 2.25
C VAL A 113 -0.42 8.57 1.87
N SER A 114 -0.62 8.98 0.62
CA SER A 114 -1.93 9.06 -0.01
C SER A 114 -2.17 7.83 -0.86
N ILE A 115 -3.35 7.22 -0.71
CA ILE A 115 -3.73 5.99 -1.42
C ILE A 115 -5.08 6.21 -2.10
N SER A 116 -5.20 5.81 -3.36
CA SER A 116 -6.48 5.63 -4.04
C SER A 116 -6.58 4.21 -4.60
N ALA A 117 -7.81 3.71 -4.76
CA ALA A 117 -8.06 2.38 -5.32
C ALA A 117 -9.27 2.45 -6.26
N ASP A 118 -9.00 2.31 -7.55
CA ASP A 118 -10.01 2.39 -8.59
C ASP A 118 -10.29 1.01 -9.17
N PRO A 119 -11.56 0.58 -9.33
CA PRO A 119 -11.84 -0.64 -10.05
C PRO A 119 -11.32 -0.52 -11.49
N LYS A 120 -10.57 -1.52 -11.96
CA LYS A 120 -9.93 -1.52 -13.30
C LYS A 120 -10.93 -1.23 -14.42
N TYR A 121 -12.16 -1.71 -14.27
CA TYR A 121 -13.22 -1.58 -15.26
C TYR A 121 -14.02 -0.27 -15.16
N THR A 122 -13.78 0.58 -14.15
CA THR A 122 -14.49 1.85 -14.00
C THR A 122 -14.07 2.85 -15.09
N MET A 123 -12.78 2.95 -15.39
CA MET A 123 -12.29 3.80 -16.49
C MET A 123 -12.80 3.30 -17.85
N GLU A 124 -12.82 1.98 -18.07
CA GLU A 124 -13.33 1.41 -19.33
C GLU A 124 -14.83 1.66 -19.51
N LYS A 125 -15.63 1.56 -18.44
CA LYS A 125 -17.06 1.91 -18.44
C LYS A 125 -17.31 3.40 -18.69
N ILE A 126 -16.50 4.29 -18.10
CA ILE A 126 -16.63 5.74 -18.31
C ILE A 126 -16.30 6.10 -19.75
N VAL A 127 -15.16 5.64 -20.26
CA VAL A 127 -14.72 5.90 -21.64
C VAL A 127 -15.72 5.34 -22.66
N TYR A 128 -16.25 4.15 -22.43
CA TYR A 128 -17.26 3.55 -23.30
C TYR A 128 -18.56 4.37 -23.30
N ARG A 129 -19.03 4.81 -22.11
CA ARG A 129 -20.24 5.64 -21.97
C ARG A 129 -20.09 6.98 -22.68
N ASP A 130 -18.97 7.66 -22.50
CA ASP A 130 -18.73 8.97 -23.12
C ASP A 130 -18.62 8.88 -24.63
N ARG A 131 -17.99 7.81 -25.14
CA ARG A 131 -17.95 7.52 -26.58
C ARG A 131 -19.35 7.33 -27.17
N GLN A 132 -20.20 6.53 -26.53
CA GLN A 132 -21.58 6.32 -26.97
C GLN A 132 -22.39 7.63 -26.98
N ARG A 133 -22.16 8.50 -25.98
CA ARG A 133 -22.82 9.80 -25.88
C ARG A 133 -22.41 10.73 -27.02
N LEU A 134 -21.12 10.77 -27.35
CA LEU A 134 -20.58 11.53 -28.48
C LEU A 134 -21.14 11.02 -29.82
N GLU A 135 -21.21 9.70 -30.02
CA GLU A 135 -21.78 9.11 -31.23
C GLU A 135 -23.27 9.46 -31.42
N ASN A 136 -24.04 9.50 -30.33
CA ASN A 136 -25.45 9.89 -30.37
C ASN A 136 -25.61 11.39 -30.67
N LEU A 137 -24.80 12.26 -30.05
CA LEU A 137 -24.80 13.70 -30.33
C LEU A 137 -24.45 14.01 -31.79
N LEU A 138 -23.47 13.30 -32.35
CA LEU A 138 -23.10 13.43 -33.77
C LEU A 138 -24.24 13.04 -34.71
N LYS A 139 -25.00 11.99 -34.38
CA LYS A 139 -26.17 11.57 -35.17
C LYS A 139 -27.30 12.58 -35.10
N GLU A 140 -27.55 13.18 -33.93
CA GLU A 140 -28.54 14.26 -33.77
C GLU A 140 -28.16 15.49 -34.58
N MET A 141 -26.90 15.95 -34.49
CA MET A 141 -26.41 17.09 -35.28
C MET A 141 -26.49 16.87 -36.80
N GLN A 142 -26.26 15.64 -37.28
CA GLN A 142 -26.40 15.31 -38.71
C GLN A 142 -27.85 15.27 -39.17
N LYS A 143 -28.78 15.00 -38.25
CA LYS A 143 -30.22 14.97 -38.52
C LYS A 143 -30.82 16.37 -38.59
N ASP A 144 -30.34 17.30 -37.77
CA ASP A 144 -30.80 18.70 -37.74
C ASP A 144 -30.23 19.57 -38.87
N SER A 145 -29.22 19.07 -39.61
CA SER A 145 -28.58 19.77 -40.73
C SER A 145 -29.15 19.37 -42.11
N ARG A 146 -30.24 18.60 -42.14
CA ARG A 146 -31.01 18.22 -43.34
C ARG A 146 -32.41 18.81 -43.30
#